data_AF-A0A2U3ERQ0-F1
#
_entry.id   AF-A0A2U3ERQ0-F1
#
_cell.length_a   1.000
_cell.length_b   1.000
_cell.length_c   1.000
_cell.angle_alpha   90.00
_cell.angle_beta   90.00
_cell.angle_gamma   90.00
#
_symmetry.space_group_name_H-M   'P 1'
#
loop_
_entity.id
_entity.type
_entity.pdbx_description
1 polymer ?
#
loop_
_entity_poly.entity_id
_entity_poly.type
_entity_poly.pdbx_seq_one_letter_code
_entity_poly.pdbx_strand_id
1 'polypeptide(L)'
;GKRVWPTTLRFVWAREFGEIKGKKHYHVVLLLNRNTWCGPGDYQDPDSLAGMIKQAWCSALKVDAQAHAVLARFPASPVSWLTRGDEAQLQQALLQASYLAKLETKATGDGERNFGCSRG
;
A
#
# COMPACT_ATOMS: atom_id res chain seq x y z
N GLY A 1 0.68 -20.64 -25.07
CA GLY A 1 1.30 -20.12 -23.83
C GLY A 1 0.50 -18.92 -23.34
N LYS A 2 0.26 -18.80 -22.04
CA LYS A 2 -0.47 -17.67 -21.44
C LYS A 2 0.43 -16.43 -21.52
N ARG A 3 -0.02 -15.38 -22.22
CA ARG A 3 0.76 -14.13 -22.39
C ARG A 3 0.87 -13.43 -21.03
N VAL A 4 2.05 -13.45 -20.42
CA VAL A 4 2.36 -12.73 -19.18
C VAL A 4 2.73 -11.30 -19.55
N TRP A 5 1.93 -10.34 -19.11
CA TRP A 5 2.26 -8.93 -19.26
C TRP A 5 3.18 -8.49 -18.11
N PRO A 6 4.27 -7.77 -18.37
CA PRO A 6 5.12 -7.23 -17.31
C PRO A 6 4.28 -6.42 -16.32
N THR A 7 4.52 -6.62 -15.02
CA THR A 7 3.89 -5.82 -13.99
C THR A 7 4.85 -4.71 -13.56
N THR A 8 4.61 -3.50 -14.05
CA THR A 8 5.30 -2.32 -13.52
C THR A 8 4.61 -1.90 -12.23
N LEU A 9 5.26 -2.15 -11.10
CA LEU A 9 4.77 -1.69 -9.80
C LEU A 9 4.78 -0.15 -9.76
N ARG A 10 3.63 0.46 -9.49
CA ARG A 10 3.52 1.88 -9.15
C ARG A 10 2.95 2.00 -7.75
N PHE A 11 3.33 3.05 -7.04
CA PHE A 11 2.86 3.26 -5.67
C PHE A 11 2.77 4.73 -5.30
N VAL A 12 1.92 5.01 -4.33
CA VAL A 12 1.89 6.27 -3.59
C VAL A 12 1.87 5.94 -2.10
N TRP A 13 2.55 6.74 -1.30
CA TRP A 13 2.55 6.59 0.15
C TRP A 13 2.34 7.93 0.84
N ALA A 14 1.77 7.85 2.04
CA ALA A 14 1.62 8.96 2.95
C ALA A 14 2.12 8.57 4.35
N ARG A 15 2.85 9.47 4.98
CA ARG A 15 3.32 9.37 6.36
C ARG A 15 2.35 10.10 7.28
N GLU A 16 2.10 9.53 8.44
CA GLU A 16 1.21 10.01 9.50
C GLU A 16 1.83 9.75 10.86
N PHE A 17 1.31 10.43 11.89
CA PHE A 17 1.64 10.18 13.27
C PHE A 17 0.37 9.70 13.98
N GLY A 18 0.44 8.51 14.58
CA GLY A 18 -0.72 7.92 15.24
C GLY A 18 -1.18 8.75 16.43
N GLU A 19 -2.48 9.04 16.51
CA GLU A 19 -3.10 9.96 17.48
C GLU A 19 -2.79 9.60 18.95
N ILE A 20 -2.61 8.32 19.27
CA ILE A 20 -2.44 7.84 20.65
C ILE A 20 -0.98 7.85 21.13
N LYS A 21 -0.02 7.44 20.27
CA LYS A 21 1.38 7.22 20.67
C LYS A 21 2.38 8.13 19.96
N GLY A 22 1.92 9.01 19.05
CA GLY A 22 2.79 9.90 18.27
C GLY A 22 3.83 9.15 17.43
N LYS A 23 3.56 7.89 17.06
CA LYS A 23 4.50 7.07 16.29
C LYS A 23 4.27 7.25 14.80
N LYS A 24 5.36 7.27 14.02
CA LYS A 24 5.32 7.27 12.55
C LYS A 24 4.52 6.05 12.06
N HIS A 25 3.58 6.32 11.18
CA HIS A 25 2.71 5.38 10.52
C HIS A 25 2.72 5.69 9.02
N TYR A 26 2.67 4.67 8.17
CA TYR A 26 2.70 4.86 6.73
C TYR A 26 1.51 4.14 6.12
N HIS A 27 0.79 4.87 5.26
CA HIS A 27 -0.20 4.30 4.38
C HIS A 27 0.39 4.21 2.98
N VAL A 28 0.17 3.08 2.31
CA VAL A 28 0.72 2.81 0.97
C VAL A 28 -0.40 2.28 0.10
N VAL A 29 -0.52 2.84 -1.11
CA VAL A 29 -1.37 2.29 -2.18
C VAL A 29 -0.46 1.75 -3.26
N LEU A 30 -0.68 0.49 -3.62
CA LEU A 30 0.05 -0.20 -4.67
C LEU A 30 -0.86 -0.35 -5.90
N LEU A 31 -0.34 0.03 -7.06
CA LEU A 31 -0.98 -0.16 -8.35
C LEU A 31 -0.28 -1.33 -9.04
N LEU A 32 -1.04 -2.39 -9.27
CA LEU A 32 -0.58 -3.68 -9.76
C LEU A 32 -1.36 -4.09 -11.01
N ASN A 33 -0.75 -4.93 -11.85
CA ASN A 33 -1.45 -5.55 -12.96
C ASN A 33 -2.41 -6.62 -12.44
N ARG A 34 -3.72 -6.39 -12.61
CA ARG A 34 -4.80 -7.32 -12.23
C ARG A 34 -4.62 -8.72 -12.79
N ASN A 35 -4.06 -8.86 -13.99
CA ASN A 35 -3.86 -10.18 -14.62
C ASN A 35 -2.79 -11.02 -13.93
N THR A 36 -1.91 -10.37 -13.16
CA THR A 36 -0.87 -11.02 -12.35
C THR A 36 -1.35 -11.20 -10.92
N TRP A 37 -2.00 -10.18 -10.36
CA TRP A 37 -2.43 -10.14 -8.96
C TRP A 37 -3.91 -9.79 -8.86
N CYS A 38 -4.75 -10.78 -8.51
CA CYS A 38 -6.19 -10.61 -8.35
C CYS A 38 -6.62 -10.31 -6.90
N GLY A 39 -5.67 -10.09 -5.99
CA GLY A 39 -5.92 -9.70 -4.61
C GLY A 39 -4.74 -10.04 -3.70
N PRO A 40 -4.87 -9.82 -2.38
CA PRO A 40 -3.80 -10.08 -1.42
C PRO A 40 -3.46 -11.58 -1.30
N GLY A 41 -4.40 -12.48 -1.57
CA GLY A 41 -4.24 -13.91 -1.32
C GLY A 41 -4.35 -14.25 0.17
N ASP A 42 -3.72 -15.34 0.59
CA ASP A 42 -3.69 -15.76 1.99
C ASP A 42 -2.69 -14.92 2.80
N TYR A 43 -3.15 -14.30 3.88
CA TYR A 43 -2.33 -13.46 4.74
C TYR A 43 -1.30 -14.23 5.58
N GLN A 44 -1.42 -15.54 5.70
CA GLN A 44 -0.47 -16.42 6.40
C GLN A 44 0.53 -17.09 5.45
N ASP A 45 0.26 -17.07 4.15
CA ASP A 45 1.14 -17.62 3.13
C ASP A 45 2.23 -16.58 2.76
N PRO A 46 3.53 -16.88 2.95
CA PRO A 46 4.61 -15.98 2.56
C PRO A 46 4.69 -15.73 1.05
N ASP A 47 4.22 -16.66 0.22
CA ASP A 47 4.29 -16.57 -1.24
C ASP A 47 3.09 -15.82 -1.85
N SER A 48 2.09 -15.48 -1.05
CA SER A 48 1.00 -14.62 -1.46
C SER A 48 1.45 -13.16 -1.63
N LEU A 49 0.63 -12.35 -2.31
CA LEU A 49 0.90 -10.92 -2.41
C LEU A 49 0.96 -10.25 -1.02
N ALA A 50 0.06 -10.66 -0.11
CA ALA A 50 0.06 -10.17 1.27
C ALA A 50 1.35 -10.56 2.01
N GLY A 51 1.79 -11.82 1.85
CA GLY A 51 3.05 -12.33 2.41
C GLY A 51 4.24 -11.53 1.91
N MET A 52 4.36 -11.33 0.60
CA MET A 52 5.42 -10.53 0.01
C MET A 52 5.42 -9.07 0.47
N ILE A 53 4.25 -8.43 0.59
CA ILE A 53 4.14 -7.05 1.11
C ILE A 53 4.64 -6.99 2.56
N LYS A 54 4.24 -7.93 3.41
CA LYS A 54 4.70 -8.01 4.81
C LYS A 54 6.22 -8.20 4.89
N GLN A 55 6.78 -9.10 4.07
CA GLN A 55 8.22 -9.34 4.00
C GLN A 55 8.98 -8.09 3.52
N ALA A 56 8.48 -7.43 2.47
CA ALA A 56 9.09 -6.20 1.96
C ALA A 56 9.09 -5.08 3.01
N TRP A 57 8.00 -4.95 3.77
CA TRP A 57 7.91 -3.99 4.88
C TRP A 57 8.92 -4.29 5.99
N CYS A 58 9.02 -5.56 6.41
CA CYS A 58 9.99 -5.98 7.42
C CYS A 58 11.44 -5.79 6.94
N SER A 59 11.71 -6.09 5.66
CA SER A 59 13.01 -5.84 5.03
C SER A 59 13.39 -4.37 5.03
N ALA A 60 12.45 -3.47 4.74
CA ALA A 60 12.69 -2.02 4.76
C ALA A 60 13.04 -1.52 6.18
N LEU A 61 12.43 -2.13 7.19
CA LEU A 61 12.69 -1.84 8.61
C LEU A 61 13.88 -2.60 9.20
N LYS A 62 14.48 -3.54 8.45
CA LYS A 62 15.54 -4.45 8.90
C LYS A 62 15.14 -5.26 10.14
N VAL A 63 13.91 -5.76 10.15
CA VAL A 63 13.38 -6.63 11.22
C VAL A 63 13.01 -7.99 10.66
N ASP A 64 12.91 -8.98 11.56
CA ASP A 64 12.51 -10.33 11.20
C ASP A 64 11.03 -10.40 10.77
N ALA A 65 10.78 -11.00 9.61
CA ALA A 65 9.45 -11.06 9.02
C ALA A 65 8.51 -12.03 9.77
N GLN A 66 9.02 -13.10 10.35
CA GLN A 66 8.21 -14.09 11.07
C GLN A 66 7.63 -13.50 12.36
N ALA A 67 8.42 -12.71 13.08
CA ALA A 67 8.01 -12.04 14.30
C ALA A 67 7.25 -10.73 14.06
N HIS A 68 7.48 -10.04 12.93
CA HIS A 68 7.00 -8.67 12.71
C HIS A 68 6.05 -8.49 11.52
N ALA A 69 5.56 -9.58 10.92
CA ALA A 69 4.55 -9.56 9.84
C ALA A 69 3.31 -8.70 10.17
N VAL A 70 2.97 -8.57 11.45
CA VAL A 70 1.83 -7.77 11.94
C VAL A 70 2.00 -6.25 11.78
N LEU A 71 3.21 -5.77 11.48
CA LEU A 71 3.49 -4.34 11.26
C LEU A 71 2.90 -3.81 9.94
N ALA A 72 2.64 -4.68 8.96
CA ALA A 72 1.93 -4.33 7.74
C ALA A 72 0.46 -4.77 7.84
N ARG A 73 -0.44 -3.79 7.91
CA ARG A 73 -1.89 -4.01 8.00
C ARG A 73 -2.59 -3.67 6.69
N PHE A 74 -3.63 -4.44 6.41
CA PHE A 74 -4.48 -4.27 5.25
C PHE A 74 -5.85 -3.75 5.70
N PRO A 75 -6.47 -2.81 4.98
CA PRO A 75 -7.82 -2.35 5.31
C PRO A 75 -8.84 -3.45 5.01
N ALA A 76 -10.06 -3.32 5.56
CA ALA A 76 -11.14 -4.30 5.36
C ALA A 76 -11.51 -4.50 3.88
N SER A 77 -11.37 -3.45 3.06
CA SER A 77 -11.48 -3.52 1.60
C SER A 77 -10.13 -3.15 0.98
N PRO A 78 -9.21 -4.12 0.78
CA PRO A 78 -7.83 -3.86 0.37
C PRO A 78 -7.62 -3.73 -1.13
N VAL A 79 -8.67 -3.89 -1.93
CA VAL A 79 -8.57 -3.92 -3.40
C VAL A 79 -9.64 -3.05 -4.03
N SER A 80 -9.20 -2.22 -4.98
CA SER A 80 -10.07 -1.48 -5.91
C SER A 80 -9.66 -1.87 -7.32
N TRP A 81 -10.64 -2.22 -8.15
CA TRP A 81 -10.39 -2.51 -9.56
C TRP A 81 -10.39 -1.23 -10.38
N LEU A 82 -9.42 -1.11 -11.28
CA LEU A 82 -9.30 0.01 -12.22
C LEU A 82 -9.30 -0.52 -13.64
N THR A 83 -10.29 -0.10 -14.41
CA THR A 83 -10.41 -0.39 -15.83
C THR A 83 -10.30 0.92 -16.61
N ARG A 84 -9.50 0.95 -17.67
CA ARG A 84 -9.31 2.15 -18.49
C ARG A 84 -10.67 2.61 -19.05
N GLY A 85 -11.03 3.88 -18.80
CA GLY A 85 -12.28 4.47 -19.26
C GLY A 85 -13.48 4.24 -18.33
N ASP A 86 -13.31 3.49 -17.24
CA ASP A 86 -14.32 3.37 -16.19
C ASP A 86 -14.10 4.45 -15.12
N GLU A 87 -14.78 5.58 -15.31
CA GLU A 87 -14.69 6.74 -14.41
C GLU A 87 -15.26 6.45 -13.02
N ALA A 88 -16.26 5.57 -12.90
CA ALA A 88 -16.85 5.22 -11.62
C ALA A 88 -15.86 4.43 -10.75
N GLN A 89 -15.15 3.45 -11.35
CA GLN A 89 -14.07 2.73 -10.69
C GLN A 89 -12.94 3.68 -10.24
N LEU A 90 -12.55 4.61 -11.11
CA LEU A 90 -11.52 5.60 -10.80
C LEU A 90 -11.93 6.48 -9.62
N GLN A 91 -13.15 7.03 -9.65
CA GLN A 91 -13.66 7.87 -8.56
C GLN A 91 -13.72 7.11 -7.24
N GLN A 92 -14.21 5.86 -7.25
CA GLN A 92 -14.26 5.05 -6.04
C GLN A 92 -12.87 4.77 -5.46
N ALA A 93 -11.88 4.47 -6.32
CA ALA A 93 -10.51 4.25 -5.90
C ALA A 93 -9.88 5.54 -5.35
N LEU A 94 -10.15 6.69 -5.97
CA LEU A 94 -9.70 8.00 -5.48
C LEU A 94 -10.33 8.35 -4.12
N LEU A 95 -11.61 8.04 -3.91
CA LEU A 95 -12.27 8.22 -2.62
C LEU A 95 -11.61 7.36 -1.53
N GLN A 96 -11.27 6.10 -1.82
CA GLN A 96 -10.53 5.27 -0.88
C GLN A 96 -9.11 5.80 -0.62
N ALA A 97 -8.42 6.24 -1.68
CA ALA A 97 -7.09 6.82 -1.57
C ALA A 97 -7.09 8.20 -0.87
N SER A 98 -8.21 8.93 -0.86
CA SER A 98 -8.32 10.23 -0.20
C SER A 98 -8.04 10.17 1.30
N TYR A 99 -8.19 8.99 1.91
CA TYR A 99 -7.79 8.75 3.30
C TYR A 99 -6.32 9.12 3.56
N LEU A 100 -5.43 8.92 2.56
CA LEU A 100 -4.02 9.31 2.64
C LEU A 100 -3.82 10.81 2.91
N ALA A 101 -4.80 11.64 2.56
CA ALA A 101 -4.75 13.08 2.68
C ALA A 101 -5.34 13.63 3.99
N LYS A 102 -5.70 12.76 4.96
CA LYS A 102 -6.18 13.23 6.28
C LYS A 102 -5.11 14.12 6.91
N LEU A 103 -5.42 15.42 7.03
CA LEU A 103 -4.44 16.45 7.41
C LEU A 103 -4.07 16.38 8.88
N GLU A 104 -5.02 16.00 9.74
CA GLU A 104 -4.91 16.01 11.20
C GLU A 104 -3.77 15.15 11.75
N THR A 105 -3.32 14.16 10.99
CA THR A 105 -2.26 13.21 11.41
C THR A 105 -0.91 13.51 10.75
N LYS A 106 -0.77 14.61 9.99
CA LYS A 106 0.47 14.98 9.29
C LYS A 106 1.33 15.89 10.16
N ALA A 107 2.61 15.56 10.33
CA ALA A 107 3.57 16.46 10.97
C ALA A 107 4.12 17.47 9.96
N THR A 108 4.12 18.75 10.31
CA THR A 108 4.83 19.81 9.59
C THR A 108 6.00 20.29 10.45
N GLY A 109 7.14 20.59 9.81
CA GLY A 109 8.31 21.18 10.52
C GLY A 109 9.40 20.20 10.98
N ASP A 110 9.33 18.91 10.65
CA ASP A 110 10.38 17.92 10.99
C ASP A 110 11.40 17.67 9.86
N GLY A 111 11.29 18.42 8.76
CA GLY A 111 12.20 18.31 7.60
C GLY A 111 11.99 17.07 6.73
N GLU A 112 11.02 16.22 7.04
CA GLU A 112 10.71 15.01 6.28
C GLU A 112 9.49 15.18 5.38
N ARG A 113 9.40 14.37 4.32
CA ARG A 113 8.26 14.40 3.40
C ARG A 113 7.10 13.59 3.98
N ASN A 114 5.89 14.16 3.88
CA ASN A 114 4.66 13.44 4.24
C ASN A 114 4.10 12.59 3.12
N PHE A 115 4.54 12.79 1.88
CA PHE A 115 4.05 12.08 0.71
C PHE A 115 5.19 11.71 -0.23
N GLY A 116 5.01 10.62 -0.96
CA GLY A 116 5.88 10.24 -2.06
C GLY A 116 5.21 9.22 -2.97
N CYS A 117 5.81 9.02 -4.15
CA CYS A 117 5.30 8.07 -5.13
C CYS A 117 6.45 7.49 -5.97
N SER A 118 6.18 6.37 -6.64
CA SER A 118 7.08 5.81 -7.64
C SER A 118 7.30 6.83 -8.77
N ARG A 119 8.56 7.10 -9.12
CA ARG A 119 8.94 7.93 -10.27
C ARG A 119 9.26 7.03 -11.46
N GLY A 120 8.77 7.38 -12.64
CA GLY A 120 9.09 6.71 -13.89
C GLY A 120 7.99 6.90 -14.92
#